data_AF-A0AA36N4U5-F1
#
_entry.id   AF-A0AA36N4U5-F1
#
_cell.length_a   1.000
_cell.length_b   1.000
_cell.length_c   1.000
_cell.angle_alpha   90.00
_cell.angle_beta   90.00
_cell.angle_gamma   90.00
#
_symmetry.space_group_name_H-M   'P 1'
#
loop_
_entity.id
_entity.type
_entity.pdbx_description
1 polymer ?
#
loop_
_entity_poly.entity_id
_entity_poly.type
_entity_poly.pdbx_seq_one_letter_code
_entity_poly.pdbx_strand_id
1 'polypeptide(L)'
;MTASRPGPSSAGGAPHRPKPTQSPALPRGAWRENGAHGTNGINGMTGVAASPVQISFRVRAGGFQGFGGMPQLALTAAKPWMPLGGPSPMPMMEPVEMVVPQTKAEWIEVDDSSELVQHGFPSVGAALMHHSTMQDLFSSASYILYELAGEAMSSMTLTHDWEWNEYPYIAEALRRAGAVEYPYALATITLAPNKRKWAVGLATNGKHRQQTVKLSLALALAADADSLQEVIRNHPGFRELCEASGIFTGDARGPPADAVLLGPPRNFGRKRRRKWDDAPPPRMLPAPPPRPEGVEAPRSCGYKTELCRGDACPFAHGEEELRAPGEVKQEHVEAFKPAQISNGHAAADPGPGDECFWIELEPSEALPKELEGLPMEALVCSTNNYKRSTCSVDNILSGILGDEVKELRFIDDSEWKNLPTVGAALKKRMAKEECFTAAFCPTRSLWAVGVGMKGQTRWRAARLAICVAVALQQEEILEEPPDLSDYPNVLQMVKQAGEEKKKMLN
;
A
#
# COMPACT_ATOMS: atom_id res chain seq x y z
N MET A 1 -50.13 68.14 19.89
CA MET A 1 -49.09 67.71 20.84
C MET A 1 -48.26 66.61 20.18
N THR A 2 -47.24 67.03 19.45
CA THR A 2 -46.32 66.16 18.69
C THR A 2 -44.98 66.19 19.42
N ALA A 3 -44.59 65.05 20.02
CA ALA A 3 -43.34 64.91 20.75
C ALA A 3 -42.23 64.41 19.81
N SER A 4 -41.24 65.27 19.60
CA SER A 4 -40.01 65.02 18.85
C SER A 4 -39.08 64.04 19.58
N ARG A 5 -38.49 63.09 18.85
CA ARG A 5 -37.39 62.24 19.33
C ARG A 5 -36.03 62.86 19.00
N PRO A 6 -35.01 62.75 19.89
CA PRO A 6 -33.65 63.21 19.64
C PRO A 6 -32.81 62.13 18.91
N GLY A 7 -31.83 62.58 18.12
CA GLY A 7 -30.92 61.74 17.34
C GLY A 7 -29.79 61.08 18.13
N PRO A 8 -29.01 60.17 17.52
CA PRO A 8 -27.93 59.46 18.18
C PRO A 8 -26.59 60.20 18.11
N SER A 9 -25.91 60.24 19.26
CA SER A 9 -24.55 60.72 19.47
C SER A 9 -23.53 59.63 19.10
N SER A 10 -22.53 60.02 18.32
CA SER A 10 -21.34 59.25 17.97
C SER A 10 -20.23 59.47 18.99
N ALA A 11 -19.67 58.40 19.58
CA ALA A 11 -18.27 58.30 19.99
C ALA A 11 -18.00 56.95 20.69
N GLY A 12 -17.12 56.13 20.12
CA GLY A 12 -16.60 54.92 20.74
C GLY A 12 -15.25 54.57 20.14
N GLY A 13 -14.19 55.03 20.81
CA GLY A 13 -12.80 54.86 20.38
C GLY A 13 -12.29 53.42 20.52
N ALA A 14 -11.39 53.05 19.61
CA ALA A 14 -10.70 51.76 19.61
C ALA A 14 -9.53 51.74 20.63
N PRO A 15 -9.30 50.63 21.35
CA PRO A 15 -8.15 50.52 22.23
C PRO A 15 -6.85 50.13 21.49
N HIS A 16 -5.77 50.79 21.90
CA HIS A 16 -4.39 50.56 21.46
C HIS A 16 -3.88 49.14 21.77
N ARG A 17 -3.24 48.52 20.78
CA ARG A 17 -2.53 47.24 20.88
C ARG A 17 -1.10 47.47 21.38
N PRO A 18 -0.61 46.77 22.43
CA PRO A 18 0.77 46.91 22.88
C PRO A 18 1.74 46.11 21.97
N LYS A 19 2.95 46.66 21.80
CA LYS A 19 4.06 46.05 21.04
C LYS A 19 4.69 44.87 21.80
N PRO A 20 5.21 43.84 21.10
CA PRO A 20 5.88 42.70 21.74
C PRO A 20 7.29 43.08 22.21
N THR A 21 7.57 42.74 23.46
CA THR A 21 8.86 42.81 24.14
C THR A 21 9.79 41.69 23.65
N GLN A 22 11.03 42.05 23.30
CA GLN A 22 12.10 41.12 22.95
C GLN A 22 12.58 40.35 24.20
N SER A 23 12.74 39.03 24.05
CA SER A 23 13.33 38.17 25.10
C SER A 23 14.86 38.19 25.02
N PRO A 24 15.58 38.13 26.17
CA PRO A 24 17.03 38.15 26.20
C PRO A 24 17.64 36.76 25.95
N ALA A 25 18.78 36.75 25.25
CA ALA A 25 19.60 35.59 24.96
C ALA A 25 20.25 35.00 26.23
N LEU A 26 20.29 33.66 26.31
CA LEU A 26 21.02 32.91 27.34
C LEU A 26 22.51 32.77 26.99
N PRO A 27 23.42 32.78 27.98
CA PRO A 27 24.86 32.67 27.76
C PRO A 27 25.31 31.22 27.60
N ARG A 28 26.31 31.01 26.73
CA ARG A 28 27.05 29.76 26.54
C ARG A 28 27.95 29.50 27.75
N GLY A 29 27.68 28.43 28.49
CA GLY A 29 28.54 27.92 29.56
C GLY A 29 29.59 26.96 29.02
N ALA A 30 30.86 27.34 29.18
CA ALA A 30 32.02 26.50 29.00
C ALA A 30 32.15 25.48 30.13
N TRP A 31 32.45 24.23 29.79
CA TRP A 31 32.97 23.23 30.73
C TRP A 31 34.35 22.77 30.25
N ARG A 32 35.34 22.98 31.12
CA ARG A 32 36.70 22.46 31.06
C ARG A 32 36.97 21.83 32.42
N GLU A 33 37.54 20.62 32.43
CA GLU A 33 38.45 20.00 33.42
C GLU A 33 38.46 18.49 33.14
N ASN A 34 39.56 17.87 32.69
CA ASN A 34 40.86 17.55 33.31
C ASN A 34 40.90 16.12 33.91
N GLY A 35 41.99 15.39 33.61
CA GLY A 35 42.42 14.13 34.26
C GLY A 35 42.55 12.97 33.27
N ALA A 36 43.67 12.68 32.60
CA ALA A 36 45.04 12.35 33.02
C ALA A 36 45.28 10.86 33.37
N HIS A 37 46.28 10.30 32.65
CA HIS A 37 47.18 9.16 32.95
C HIS A 37 46.69 7.70 32.91
N GLY A 38 47.47 6.87 32.18
CA GLY A 38 47.46 5.42 32.32
C GLY A 38 48.19 4.65 31.19
N THR A 39 49.51 4.78 31.07
CA THR A 39 50.38 3.89 30.27
C THR A 39 50.80 2.66 31.10
N ASN A 40 50.74 1.43 30.54
CA ASN A 40 51.79 0.39 30.57
C ASN A 40 51.31 -1.06 30.33
N GLY A 41 52.19 -1.85 29.67
CA GLY A 41 52.35 -3.32 29.80
C GLY A 41 51.61 -4.16 28.74
N ILE A 42 52.20 -4.79 27.73
CA ILE A 42 53.29 -5.79 27.61
C ILE A 42 52.96 -7.20 28.18
N ASN A 43 53.06 -8.19 27.29
CA ASN A 43 53.24 -9.66 27.43
C ASN A 43 52.04 -10.59 27.74
N GLY A 44 51.62 -11.35 26.71
CA GLY A 44 52.01 -12.76 26.51
C GLY A 44 51.36 -13.84 27.39
N MET A 45 50.72 -14.84 26.75
CA MET A 45 50.72 -16.30 27.02
C MET A 45 49.53 -16.95 26.29
N THR A 46 49.74 -17.70 25.21
CA THR A 46 49.87 -19.17 25.12
C THR A 46 48.72 -19.99 25.71
N GLY A 47 47.90 -20.55 24.80
CA GLY A 47 47.53 -21.96 24.73
C GLY A 47 46.81 -22.62 25.90
N VAL A 48 45.53 -22.94 25.72
CA VAL A 48 44.89 -24.06 26.41
C VAL A 48 44.03 -24.86 25.42
N ALA A 49 44.21 -26.18 25.49
CA ALA A 49 43.77 -27.20 24.56
C ALA A 49 42.26 -27.46 24.60
N ALA A 50 41.71 -27.78 23.42
CA ALA A 50 40.37 -28.32 23.24
C ALA A 50 40.28 -29.77 23.74
N SER A 51 39.21 -30.09 24.47
CA SER A 51 38.78 -31.46 24.79
C SER A 51 37.59 -31.82 23.89
N PRO A 52 37.58 -32.98 23.21
CA PRO A 52 36.42 -33.41 22.44
C PRO A 52 35.41 -34.14 23.36
N VAL A 53 34.19 -33.61 23.44
CA VAL A 53 33.03 -34.31 23.99
C VAL A 53 32.49 -35.24 22.89
N GLN A 54 32.63 -36.55 23.07
CA GLN A 54 31.95 -37.54 22.24
C GLN A 54 30.47 -37.61 22.63
N ILE A 55 29.58 -37.26 21.69
CA ILE A 55 28.14 -37.53 21.78
C ILE A 55 27.85 -38.68 20.82
N SER A 56 27.51 -39.85 21.38
CA SER A 56 27.13 -41.04 20.63
C SER A 56 25.62 -41.03 20.34
N PHE A 57 25.22 -40.88 19.08
CA PHE A 57 23.83 -41.11 18.66
C PHE A 57 23.60 -42.59 18.34
N ARG A 58 22.64 -43.19 19.05
CA ARG A 58 22.22 -44.58 18.90
C ARG A 58 21.08 -44.65 17.88
N VAL A 59 21.39 -45.02 16.64
CA VAL A 59 20.39 -45.29 15.59
C VAL A 59 19.67 -46.60 15.91
N ARG A 60 18.35 -46.53 16.13
CA ARG A 60 17.49 -47.70 16.34
C ARG A 60 16.88 -48.10 14.99
N ALA A 61 17.45 -49.11 14.36
CA ALA A 61 16.86 -49.75 13.17
C ALA A 61 15.62 -50.56 13.59
N GLY A 62 14.44 -50.11 13.19
CA GLY A 62 13.19 -50.87 13.27
C GLY A 62 12.89 -51.48 11.90
N GLY A 63 13.06 -52.78 11.77
CA GLY A 63 12.67 -53.54 10.58
C GLY A 63 11.17 -53.74 10.53
N PHE A 64 10.55 -53.44 9.38
CA PHE A 64 9.15 -53.72 9.09
C PHE A 64 9.08 -54.92 8.14
N GLN A 65 8.77 -56.10 8.69
CA GLN A 65 8.36 -57.30 7.95
C GLN A 65 6.84 -57.44 8.07
N GLY A 66 6.15 -57.74 6.96
CA GLY A 66 4.79 -58.27 7.03
C GLY A 66 3.89 -57.97 5.84
N PHE A 67 4.17 -58.59 4.69
CA PHE A 67 3.16 -58.85 3.66
C PHE A 67 2.29 -60.03 4.12
N GLY A 68 0.97 -59.88 4.13
CA GLY A 68 0.07 -61.02 4.34
C GLY A 68 -1.42 -60.67 4.30
N GLY A 69 -2.11 -61.18 3.29
CA GLY A 69 -3.52 -61.57 3.39
C GLY A 69 -4.56 -60.64 2.78
N MET A 70 -4.86 -60.83 1.48
CA MET A 70 -6.17 -60.48 0.94
C MET A 70 -7.18 -61.61 1.23
N PRO A 71 -8.36 -61.32 1.79
CA PRO A 71 -9.48 -62.24 1.75
C PRO A 71 -10.30 -62.04 0.47
N GLN A 72 -10.44 -63.12 -0.30
CA GLN A 72 -11.49 -63.31 -1.29
C GLN A 72 -12.86 -63.24 -0.60
N LEU A 73 -13.69 -62.26 -0.95
CA LEU A 73 -15.11 -62.28 -0.62
C LEU A 73 -15.93 -62.65 -1.86
N ALA A 74 -16.76 -63.67 -1.66
CA ALA A 74 -17.51 -64.40 -2.64
C ALA A 74 -18.60 -63.57 -3.34
N LEU A 75 -18.77 -63.82 -4.63
CA LEU A 75 -19.95 -63.43 -5.40
C LEU A 75 -21.19 -64.13 -4.83
N THR A 76 -22.09 -63.36 -4.23
CA THR A 76 -23.47 -63.80 -3.99
C THR A 76 -24.43 -63.24 -5.03
N ALA A 77 -25.28 -64.15 -5.51
CA ALA A 77 -26.27 -64.05 -6.57
C ALA A 77 -27.07 -62.74 -6.65
N ALA A 78 -27.27 -62.32 -7.90
CA ALA A 78 -28.10 -61.21 -8.33
C ALA A 78 -29.56 -61.34 -7.86
N LYS A 79 -30.10 -60.24 -7.32
CA LYS A 79 -31.54 -60.04 -7.11
C LYS A 79 -32.19 -59.49 -8.38
N PRO A 80 -33.39 -59.95 -8.76
CA PRO A 80 -34.12 -59.42 -9.90
C PRO A 80 -34.55 -57.96 -9.66
N TRP A 81 -34.37 -57.14 -10.69
CA TRP A 81 -34.75 -55.73 -10.74
C TRP A 81 -36.26 -55.55 -10.48
N MET A 82 -36.60 -54.73 -9.48
CA MET A 82 -37.93 -54.13 -9.38
C MET A 82 -37.95 -52.80 -10.15
N PRO A 83 -39.07 -52.44 -10.80
CA PRO A 83 -39.20 -51.14 -11.47
C PRO A 83 -39.23 -50.04 -10.40
N LEU A 84 -38.13 -49.29 -10.31
CA LEU A 84 -38.06 -48.08 -9.50
C LEU A 84 -39.04 -47.05 -10.05
N GLY A 85 -39.99 -46.64 -9.20
CA GLY A 85 -40.86 -45.50 -9.45
C GLY A 85 -40.03 -44.27 -9.81
N GLY A 86 -40.44 -43.58 -10.88
CA GLY A 86 -39.75 -42.39 -11.36
C GLY A 86 -39.63 -41.32 -10.27
N PRO A 87 -38.52 -40.58 -10.23
CA PRO A 87 -38.32 -39.53 -9.24
C PRO A 87 -39.41 -38.47 -9.41
N SER A 88 -40.12 -38.18 -8.31
CA SER A 88 -40.99 -37.01 -8.24
C SER A 88 -40.21 -35.78 -8.70
N PRO A 89 -40.79 -34.92 -9.56
CA PRO A 89 -40.15 -33.67 -9.96
C PRO A 89 -39.86 -32.88 -8.69
N MET A 90 -38.57 -32.64 -8.43
CA MET A 90 -38.11 -31.81 -7.33
C MET A 90 -38.77 -30.43 -7.50
N PRO A 91 -39.40 -29.86 -6.46
CA PRO A 91 -39.94 -28.52 -6.53
C PRO A 91 -38.81 -27.58 -6.95
N MET A 92 -38.99 -26.93 -8.11
CA MET A 92 -38.07 -25.90 -8.60
C MET A 92 -38.07 -24.80 -7.54
N MET A 93 -37.02 -24.75 -6.72
CA MET A 93 -36.81 -23.66 -5.78
C MET A 93 -36.74 -22.38 -6.61
N GLU A 94 -37.66 -21.45 -6.34
CA GLU A 94 -37.58 -20.09 -6.87
C GLU A 94 -36.17 -19.55 -6.54
N PRO A 95 -35.46 -18.97 -7.52
CA PRO A 95 -34.16 -18.40 -7.28
C PRO A 95 -34.31 -17.33 -6.20
N VAL A 96 -33.64 -17.53 -5.08
CA VAL A 96 -33.58 -16.55 -4.00
C VAL A 96 -32.96 -15.29 -4.59
N GLU A 97 -33.76 -14.24 -4.77
CA GLU A 97 -33.24 -12.92 -5.12
C GLU A 97 -32.29 -12.48 -4.01
N MET A 98 -30.99 -12.54 -4.30
CA MET A 98 -29.98 -11.97 -3.44
C MET A 98 -30.17 -10.46 -3.45
N VAL A 99 -30.69 -9.91 -2.35
CA VAL A 99 -30.74 -8.47 -2.13
C VAL A 99 -29.30 -7.98 -2.06
N VAL A 100 -28.81 -7.42 -3.17
CA VAL A 100 -27.48 -6.79 -3.22
C VAL A 100 -27.54 -5.59 -2.30
N PRO A 101 -26.71 -5.52 -1.23
CA PRO A 101 -26.71 -4.38 -0.34
C PRO A 101 -26.39 -3.12 -1.14
N GLN A 102 -27.35 -2.20 -1.20
CA GLN A 102 -27.14 -0.91 -1.87
C GLN A 102 -26.07 -0.15 -1.11
N THR A 103 -25.00 0.22 -1.81
CA THR A 103 -23.95 1.04 -1.23
C THR A 103 -24.40 2.49 -1.26
N LYS A 104 -24.62 3.08 -0.10
CA LYS A 104 -24.94 4.50 0.10
C LYS A 104 -23.84 5.18 0.91
N ALA A 105 -23.72 6.50 0.79
CA ALA A 105 -22.91 7.26 1.74
C ALA A 105 -23.67 7.44 3.05
N GLU A 106 -22.93 7.39 4.15
CA GLU A 106 -23.43 7.75 5.48
C GLU A 106 -22.99 9.18 5.79
N TRP A 107 -23.90 9.99 6.32
CA TRP A 107 -23.60 11.35 6.75
C TRP A 107 -23.22 11.32 8.23
N ILE A 108 -21.96 11.63 8.54
CA ILE A 108 -21.43 11.61 9.90
C ILE A 108 -21.32 13.02 10.46
N GLU A 109 -21.60 13.18 11.74
CA GLU A 109 -21.55 14.46 12.45
C GLU A 109 -20.43 14.42 13.50
N VAL A 110 -19.51 15.38 13.43
CA VAL A 110 -18.46 15.59 14.43
C VAL A 110 -18.86 16.69 15.40
N ASP A 111 -18.32 16.65 16.62
CA ASP A 111 -18.60 17.66 17.64
C ASP A 111 -18.07 19.05 17.23
N ASP A 112 -18.76 20.11 17.63
CA ASP A 112 -18.39 21.50 17.34
C ASP A 112 -17.03 21.90 17.93
N SER A 113 -16.56 21.19 18.97
CA SER A 113 -15.23 21.36 19.54
C SER A 113 -14.11 20.71 18.74
N SER A 114 -14.42 19.92 17.71
CA SER A 114 -13.40 19.25 16.88
C SER A 114 -12.51 20.25 16.14
N GLU A 115 -11.23 19.89 15.96
CA GLU A 115 -10.26 20.72 15.23
C GLU A 115 -10.75 21.06 13.82
N LEU A 116 -11.44 20.11 13.18
CA LEU A 116 -12.00 20.27 11.85
C LEU A 116 -13.05 21.41 11.82
N VAL A 117 -13.97 21.44 12.78
CA VAL A 117 -14.96 22.54 12.90
C VAL A 117 -14.30 23.85 13.31
N GLN A 118 -13.31 23.82 14.21
CA GLN A 118 -12.52 25.01 14.56
C GLN A 118 -11.76 25.60 13.36
N HIS A 119 -11.35 24.77 12.40
CA HIS A 119 -10.80 25.18 11.11
C HIS A 119 -11.87 25.64 10.10
N GLY A 120 -13.13 25.82 10.51
CA GLY A 120 -14.21 26.36 9.68
C GLY A 120 -14.78 25.37 8.67
N PHE A 121 -14.53 24.07 8.83
CA PHE A 121 -15.27 23.05 8.10
C PHE A 121 -16.64 22.81 8.75
N PRO A 122 -17.65 22.35 7.99
CA PRO A 122 -18.95 22.01 8.57
C PRO A 122 -18.84 20.82 9.55
N SER A 123 -19.74 20.73 10.53
CA SER A 123 -19.81 19.60 11.48
C SER A 123 -20.25 18.29 10.82
N VAL A 124 -20.89 18.35 9.65
CA VAL A 124 -21.36 17.17 8.91
C VAL A 124 -20.48 16.89 7.70
N GLY A 125 -20.09 15.62 7.52
CA GLY A 125 -19.29 15.14 6.39
C GLY A 125 -19.83 13.83 5.81
N ALA A 126 -19.55 13.57 4.55
CA ALA A 126 -19.90 12.30 3.89
C ALA A 126 -18.87 11.22 4.23
N ALA A 127 -19.33 10.02 4.54
CA ALA A 127 -18.51 8.83 4.71
C ALA A 127 -18.94 7.75 3.71
N LEU A 128 -17.97 7.20 2.96
CA LEU A 128 -18.23 6.15 1.98
C LEU A 128 -17.29 4.97 2.19
N MET A 129 -17.83 3.76 2.16
CA MET A 129 -17.05 2.53 2.21
C MET A 129 -16.76 2.00 0.81
N HIS A 130 -15.53 1.54 0.58
CA HIS A 130 -15.16 0.93 -0.68
C HIS A 130 -15.89 -0.40 -0.88
N HIS A 131 -16.62 -0.53 -2.00
CA HIS A 131 -17.28 -1.76 -2.41
C HIS A 131 -16.94 -2.14 -3.86
N SER A 132 -16.67 -3.42 -4.12
CA SER A 132 -16.23 -3.87 -5.46
C SER A 132 -17.27 -3.66 -6.56
N THR A 133 -18.55 -3.61 -6.22
CA THR A 133 -19.64 -3.33 -7.19
C THR A 133 -19.58 -1.92 -7.78
N MET A 134 -18.93 -0.97 -7.09
CA MET A 134 -18.79 0.42 -7.55
C MET A 134 -17.41 0.71 -8.15
N GLN A 135 -16.67 -0.32 -8.60
CA GLN A 135 -15.30 -0.16 -9.09
C GLN A 135 -15.18 0.85 -10.25
N ASP A 136 -16.20 0.94 -11.09
CA ASP A 136 -16.24 1.89 -12.20
C ASP A 136 -16.34 3.34 -11.68
N LEU A 137 -17.17 3.60 -10.65
CA LEU A 137 -17.26 4.90 -10.01
C LEU A 137 -15.97 5.28 -9.27
N PHE A 138 -15.34 4.34 -8.57
CA PHE A 138 -14.06 4.59 -7.92
C PHE A 138 -12.94 4.89 -8.92
N SER A 139 -13.00 4.30 -10.11
CA SER A 139 -12.07 4.59 -11.20
C SER A 139 -12.30 5.99 -11.78
N SER A 140 -13.55 6.46 -11.80
CA SER A 140 -13.94 7.80 -12.26
C SER A 140 -13.93 8.89 -11.18
N ALA A 141 -13.71 8.53 -9.90
CA ALA A 141 -13.86 9.43 -8.75
C ALA A 141 -13.08 10.74 -8.85
N SER A 142 -11.88 10.71 -9.44
CA SER A 142 -11.08 11.95 -9.62
C SER A 142 -11.66 12.88 -10.68
N TYR A 143 -12.28 12.33 -11.73
CA TYR A 143 -12.94 13.13 -12.78
C TYR A 143 -14.24 13.74 -12.28
N ILE A 144 -15.06 12.95 -11.57
CA ILE A 144 -16.30 13.41 -10.93
C ILE A 144 -15.98 14.56 -9.96
N LEU A 145 -14.98 14.38 -9.11
CA LEU A 145 -14.55 15.41 -8.17
C LEU A 145 -14.06 16.67 -8.89
N TYR A 146 -13.31 16.54 -9.99
CA TYR A 146 -12.84 17.67 -10.78
C TYR A 146 -13.99 18.44 -11.43
N GLU A 147 -15.01 17.76 -11.97
CA GLU A 147 -16.18 18.41 -12.56
C GLU A 147 -16.99 19.21 -11.53
N LEU A 148 -17.05 18.75 -10.28
CA LEU A 148 -17.76 19.44 -9.19
C LEU A 148 -16.92 20.55 -8.53
N ALA A 149 -15.63 20.31 -8.29
CA ALA A 149 -14.76 21.23 -7.58
C ALA A 149 -14.09 22.27 -8.48
N GLY A 150 -13.92 21.96 -9.78
CA GLY A 150 -13.17 22.78 -10.73
C GLY A 150 -11.74 23.06 -10.24
N GLU A 151 -11.34 24.34 -10.28
CA GLU A 151 -10.01 24.78 -9.87
C GLU A 151 -9.73 24.57 -8.37
N ALA A 152 -10.78 24.48 -7.54
CA ALA A 152 -10.62 24.23 -6.11
C ALA A 152 -10.06 22.84 -5.81
N MET A 153 -10.02 21.92 -6.78
CA MET A 153 -9.35 20.62 -6.60
C MET A 153 -7.88 20.77 -6.21
N SER A 154 -7.22 21.86 -6.59
CA SER A 154 -5.83 22.18 -6.21
C SER A 154 -5.65 22.46 -4.71
N SER A 155 -6.73 22.85 -4.00
CA SER A 155 -6.71 23.08 -2.55
C SER A 155 -7.02 21.83 -1.73
N MET A 156 -7.28 20.69 -2.40
CA MET A 156 -7.63 19.45 -1.74
C MET A 156 -6.43 18.89 -0.99
N THR A 157 -6.62 18.60 0.30
CA THR A 157 -5.66 17.81 1.09
C THR A 157 -6.22 16.44 1.38
N LEU A 158 -5.34 15.44 1.45
CA LEU A 158 -5.70 14.04 1.67
C LEU A 158 -4.77 13.46 2.73
N THR A 159 -5.33 13.08 3.86
CA THR A 159 -4.61 12.49 5.01
C THR A 159 -5.10 11.06 5.23
N HIS A 160 -4.19 10.12 5.50
CA HIS A 160 -4.53 8.72 5.78
C HIS A 160 -4.39 8.43 7.26
N ASP A 161 -5.44 7.92 7.90
CA ASP A 161 -5.42 7.51 9.30
C ASP A 161 -5.69 5.99 9.37
N TRP A 162 -4.59 5.23 9.44
CA TRP A 162 -4.66 3.76 9.47
C TRP A 162 -5.09 3.22 10.82
N GLU A 163 -4.79 3.94 11.90
CA GLU A 163 -4.90 3.47 13.28
C GLU A 163 -5.97 4.20 14.10
N TRP A 164 -6.66 5.17 13.49
CA TRP A 164 -7.71 5.98 14.12
C TRP A 164 -7.19 6.88 15.24
N ASN A 165 -5.93 7.31 15.11
CA ASN A 165 -5.21 8.08 16.12
C ASN A 165 -5.07 9.56 15.74
N GLU A 166 -5.09 9.88 14.45
CA GLU A 166 -4.87 11.26 13.97
C GLU A 166 -6.13 12.11 14.10
N TYR A 167 -7.31 11.53 13.84
CA TYR A 167 -8.59 12.21 13.96
C TYR A 167 -9.59 11.44 14.83
N PRO A 168 -9.37 11.36 16.15
CA PRO A 168 -10.17 10.54 17.06
C PRO A 168 -11.66 10.91 17.07
N TYR A 169 -11.99 12.18 16.82
CA TYR A 169 -13.37 12.67 16.72
C TYR A 169 -14.10 12.16 15.46
N ILE A 170 -13.39 11.95 14.35
CA ILE A 170 -13.95 11.30 13.14
C ILE A 170 -14.15 9.81 13.40
N ALA A 171 -13.17 9.15 14.01
CA ALA A 171 -13.28 7.77 14.41
C ALA A 171 -14.52 7.52 15.31
N GLU A 172 -14.75 8.38 16.31
CA GLU A 172 -15.95 8.30 17.15
C GLU A 172 -17.25 8.52 16.36
N ALA A 173 -17.28 9.49 15.45
CA ALA A 173 -18.44 9.73 14.59
C ALA A 173 -18.74 8.52 13.67
N LEU A 174 -17.70 7.87 13.12
CA LEU A 174 -17.83 6.63 12.35
C LEU A 174 -18.38 5.47 13.20
N ARG A 175 -17.91 5.31 14.44
CA ARG A 175 -18.47 4.28 15.36
C ARG A 175 -19.94 4.53 15.64
N ARG A 176 -20.35 5.79 15.87
CA ARG A 176 -21.76 6.16 16.05
C ARG A 176 -22.61 5.85 14.82
N ALA A 177 -22.04 5.95 13.63
CA ALA A 177 -22.69 5.56 12.36
C ALA A 177 -22.67 4.03 12.11
N GLY A 178 -22.14 3.23 13.03
CA GLY A 178 -22.07 1.76 12.90
C GLY A 178 -20.98 1.27 11.94
N ALA A 179 -20.01 2.11 11.59
CA ALA A 179 -18.89 1.69 10.78
C ALA A 179 -17.96 0.76 11.57
N VAL A 180 -17.56 -0.35 10.94
CA VAL A 180 -16.50 -1.22 11.45
C VAL A 180 -15.16 -0.48 11.36
N GLU A 181 -14.24 -0.75 12.29
CA GLU A 181 -12.92 -0.13 12.39
C GLU A 181 -12.00 -0.46 11.20
N TYR A 182 -12.32 0.12 10.05
CA TYR A 182 -11.51 0.06 8.83
C TYR A 182 -10.58 1.27 8.77
N PRO A 183 -9.33 1.10 8.29
CA PRO A 183 -8.48 2.22 7.92
C PRO A 183 -9.22 3.21 7.01
N TYR A 184 -9.08 4.50 7.27
CA TYR A 184 -9.76 5.54 6.48
C TYR A 184 -8.80 6.61 5.98
N ALA A 185 -9.26 7.36 4.99
CA ALA A 185 -8.62 8.59 4.57
C ALA A 185 -9.62 9.74 4.74
N LEU A 186 -9.11 10.86 5.24
CA LEU A 186 -9.80 12.13 5.32
C LEU A 186 -9.39 12.98 4.11
N ALA A 187 -10.38 13.53 3.40
CA ALA A 187 -10.13 14.58 2.43
C ALA A 187 -10.83 15.86 2.85
N THR A 188 -10.14 16.98 2.67
CA THR A 188 -10.68 18.31 2.90
C THR A 188 -10.43 19.17 1.67
N ILE A 189 -11.35 20.07 1.35
CA ILE A 189 -11.25 20.99 0.22
C ILE A 189 -11.81 22.36 0.58
N THR A 190 -11.17 23.40 0.08
CA THR A 190 -11.61 24.79 0.23
C THR A 190 -12.04 25.32 -1.14
N LEU A 191 -13.35 25.50 -1.34
CA LEU A 191 -13.93 26.04 -2.58
C LEU A 191 -13.86 27.58 -2.61
N ALA A 192 -14.07 28.19 -1.45
CA ALA A 192 -14.01 29.64 -1.23
C ALA A 192 -13.69 29.88 0.25
N PRO A 193 -13.32 31.10 0.68
CA PRO A 193 -13.01 31.39 2.09
C PRO A 193 -14.07 30.90 3.09
N ASN A 194 -15.34 30.95 2.68
CA ASN A 194 -16.52 30.55 3.48
C ASN A 194 -17.18 29.25 2.99
N LYS A 195 -16.59 28.54 2.02
CA LYS A 195 -17.12 27.28 1.49
C LYS A 195 -16.05 26.20 1.58
N ARG A 196 -16.14 25.37 2.62
CA ARG A 196 -15.23 24.26 2.89
C ARG A 196 -16.03 22.97 2.97
N LYS A 197 -15.45 21.88 2.49
CA LYS A 197 -16.06 20.54 2.55
C LYS A 197 -15.02 19.52 2.97
N TRP A 198 -15.48 18.47 3.62
CA TRP A 198 -14.66 17.35 4.00
C TRP A 198 -15.46 16.06 3.86
N ALA A 199 -14.74 14.95 3.70
CA ALA A 199 -15.34 13.64 3.58
C ALA A 199 -14.34 12.55 3.97
N VAL A 200 -14.87 11.37 4.26
CA VAL A 200 -14.10 10.20 4.68
C VAL A 200 -14.32 9.04 3.71
N GLY A 201 -13.24 8.33 3.38
CA GLY A 201 -13.27 7.11 2.57
C GLY A 201 -12.67 5.94 3.32
N LEU A 202 -13.45 4.88 3.53
CA LEU A 202 -13.02 3.68 4.26
C LEU A 202 -12.59 2.58 3.28
N ALA A 203 -11.35 2.10 3.40
CA ALA A 203 -10.85 0.94 2.65
C ALA A 203 -9.56 0.37 3.27
N THR A 204 -9.34 -0.93 3.09
CA THR A 204 -8.10 -1.59 3.55
C THR A 204 -6.88 -1.20 2.71
N ASN A 205 -7.05 -1.06 1.39
CA ASN A 205 -5.98 -0.68 0.47
C ASN A 205 -5.83 0.85 0.36
N GLY A 206 -4.60 1.36 0.49
CA GLY A 206 -4.32 2.80 0.41
C GLY A 206 -4.78 3.47 -0.90
N LYS A 207 -4.66 2.79 -2.04
CA LYS A 207 -5.17 3.30 -3.33
C LYS A 207 -6.70 3.37 -3.31
N HIS A 208 -7.36 2.34 -2.80
CA HIS A 208 -8.82 2.31 -2.71
C HIS A 208 -9.34 3.37 -1.74
N ARG A 209 -8.64 3.65 -0.63
CA ARG A 209 -8.97 4.76 0.27
C ARG A 209 -8.94 6.10 -0.46
N GLN A 210 -7.89 6.36 -1.23
CA GLN A 210 -7.79 7.59 -2.01
C GLN A 210 -8.92 7.74 -3.04
N GLN A 211 -9.30 6.66 -3.71
CA GLN A 211 -10.42 6.70 -4.65
C GLN A 211 -11.77 6.90 -3.93
N THR A 212 -11.95 6.21 -2.82
CA THR A 212 -13.18 6.23 -2.03
C THR A 212 -13.40 7.59 -1.38
N VAL A 213 -12.35 8.19 -0.80
CA VAL A 213 -12.44 9.51 -0.17
C VAL A 213 -12.71 10.61 -1.19
N LYS A 214 -12.14 10.49 -2.41
CA LYS A 214 -12.46 11.42 -3.51
C LYS A 214 -13.92 11.33 -3.94
N LEU A 215 -14.45 10.11 -4.06
CA LEU A 215 -15.86 9.91 -4.41
C LEU A 215 -16.79 10.39 -3.28
N SER A 216 -16.42 10.14 -2.02
CA SER A 216 -17.13 10.64 -0.85
C SER A 216 -17.15 12.18 -0.81
N LEU A 217 -16.02 12.82 -1.12
CA LEU A 217 -15.92 14.27 -1.22
C LEU A 217 -16.75 14.82 -2.38
N ALA A 218 -16.81 14.12 -3.51
CA ALA A 218 -17.69 14.47 -4.61
C ALA A 218 -19.18 14.43 -4.19
N LEU A 219 -19.60 13.44 -3.38
CA LEU A 219 -20.96 13.41 -2.81
C LEU A 219 -21.22 14.61 -1.88
N ALA A 220 -20.26 14.93 -1.01
CA ALA A 220 -20.36 16.09 -0.13
C ALA A 220 -20.49 17.41 -0.90
N LEU A 221 -19.82 17.54 -2.06
CA LEU A 221 -19.98 18.69 -2.95
C LEU A 221 -21.31 18.67 -3.70
N ALA A 222 -21.75 17.49 -4.13
CA ALA A 222 -22.99 17.32 -4.87
C ALA A 222 -24.23 17.70 -4.04
N ALA A 223 -24.17 17.50 -2.72
CA ALA A 223 -25.25 17.89 -1.81
C ALA A 223 -25.51 19.41 -1.74
N ASP A 224 -24.53 20.25 -2.10
CA ASP A 224 -24.68 21.72 -2.14
C ASP A 224 -24.63 22.30 -3.56
N ALA A 225 -24.58 21.45 -4.58
CA ALA A 225 -24.52 21.90 -5.96
C ALA A 225 -25.90 22.34 -6.44
N ASP A 226 -25.99 23.51 -7.08
CA ASP A 226 -27.24 24.00 -7.67
C ASP A 226 -27.72 23.11 -8.85
N SER A 227 -26.79 22.43 -9.53
CA SER A 227 -27.08 21.53 -10.65
C SER A 227 -26.04 20.42 -10.74
N LEU A 228 -26.53 19.18 -10.92
CA LEU A 228 -25.71 17.97 -11.10
C LEU A 228 -25.82 17.39 -12.52
N GLN A 229 -26.55 18.06 -13.41
CA GLN A 229 -26.97 17.54 -14.71
C GLN A 229 -25.79 17.15 -15.61
N GLU A 230 -24.76 17.98 -15.65
CA GLU A 230 -23.57 17.71 -16.48
C GLU A 230 -22.77 16.50 -15.95
N VAL A 231 -22.55 16.45 -14.64
CA VAL A 231 -21.81 15.35 -13.99
C VAL A 231 -22.55 14.03 -14.12
N ILE A 232 -23.87 14.04 -13.93
CA ILE A 232 -24.73 12.87 -14.09
C ILE A 232 -24.75 12.38 -15.53
N ARG A 233 -24.78 13.29 -16.52
CA ARG A 233 -24.70 12.95 -17.94
C ARG A 233 -23.39 12.24 -18.28
N ASN A 234 -22.28 12.67 -17.67
CA ASN A 234 -20.95 12.09 -17.90
C ASN A 234 -20.74 10.80 -17.11
N HIS A 235 -21.36 10.69 -15.93
CA HIS A 235 -21.18 9.60 -14.95
C HIS A 235 -22.53 9.10 -14.41
N PRO A 236 -23.29 8.32 -15.19
CA PRO A 236 -24.67 7.94 -14.82
C PRO A 236 -24.75 7.14 -13.52
N GLY A 237 -23.78 6.27 -13.21
CA GLY A 237 -23.77 5.54 -11.93
C GLY A 237 -23.62 6.46 -10.71
N PHE A 238 -23.09 7.67 -10.88
CA PHE A 238 -23.00 8.65 -9.79
C PHE A 238 -24.39 9.15 -9.38
N ARG A 239 -25.36 9.19 -10.31
CA ARG A 239 -26.75 9.52 -10.03
C ARG A 239 -27.37 8.54 -9.03
N GLU A 240 -27.20 7.25 -9.26
CA GLU A 240 -27.72 6.20 -8.38
C GLU A 240 -27.13 6.32 -6.97
N LEU A 241 -25.82 6.61 -6.88
CA LEU A 241 -25.15 6.83 -5.61
C LEU A 241 -25.64 8.09 -4.88
N CYS A 242 -25.87 9.19 -5.60
CA CYS A 242 -26.46 10.42 -5.06
C CYS A 242 -27.87 10.16 -4.51
N GLU A 243 -28.74 9.53 -5.30
CA GLU A 243 -30.12 9.23 -4.91
C GLU A 243 -30.17 8.26 -3.72
N ALA A 244 -29.33 7.22 -3.72
CA ALA A 244 -29.19 6.28 -2.59
C ALA A 244 -28.68 6.98 -1.31
N SER A 245 -27.95 8.09 -1.46
CA SER A 245 -27.42 8.90 -0.35
C SER A 245 -28.35 10.06 0.04
N GLY A 246 -29.56 10.13 -0.55
CA GLY A 246 -30.56 11.15 -0.25
C GLY A 246 -30.36 12.50 -0.95
N ILE A 247 -29.46 12.58 -1.94
CA ILE A 247 -29.22 13.79 -2.74
C ILE A 247 -30.17 13.81 -3.93
N PHE A 248 -31.01 14.84 -4.01
CA PHE A 248 -31.97 14.99 -5.10
C PHE A 248 -31.29 15.50 -6.38
N THR A 249 -31.43 14.76 -7.48
CA THR A 249 -30.71 15.02 -8.75
C THR A 249 -31.53 15.82 -9.79
N GLY A 250 -32.80 16.14 -9.49
CA GLY A 250 -33.62 17.03 -10.32
C GLY A 250 -34.37 16.38 -11.48
N ASP A 251 -34.07 15.13 -11.85
CA ASP A 251 -34.72 14.44 -12.97
C ASP A 251 -35.78 13.44 -12.48
N ALA A 252 -37.00 13.90 -12.26
CA ALA A 252 -38.14 12.99 -12.09
C ALA A 252 -38.44 12.14 -13.35
N ARG A 253 -37.79 12.44 -14.49
CA ARG A 253 -37.76 11.54 -15.64
C ARG A 253 -36.67 10.52 -15.38
N GLY A 254 -37.08 9.35 -14.89
CA GLY A 254 -36.18 8.21 -14.73
C GLY A 254 -35.37 7.95 -16.00
N PRO A 255 -34.23 7.24 -15.88
CA PRO A 255 -33.43 6.88 -17.04
C PRO A 255 -34.35 6.30 -18.13
N PRO A 256 -34.18 6.66 -19.42
CA PRO A 256 -34.94 5.99 -20.47
C PRO A 256 -34.74 4.49 -20.28
N ALA A 257 -35.83 3.72 -20.22
CA ALA A 257 -35.84 2.30 -19.86
C ALA A 257 -34.83 1.45 -20.66
N ASP A 258 -34.36 1.98 -21.80
CA ASP A 258 -33.38 1.38 -22.70
C ASP A 258 -31.93 1.46 -22.19
N ALA A 259 -31.62 2.28 -21.18
CA ALA A 259 -30.25 2.41 -20.64
C ALA A 259 -29.84 1.28 -19.67
N VAL A 260 -30.82 0.54 -19.11
CA VAL A 260 -30.59 -0.58 -18.19
C VAL A 260 -30.28 -1.90 -18.93
N LEU A 261 -30.46 -1.94 -20.25
CA LEU A 261 -30.25 -3.16 -21.08
C LEU A 261 -28.87 -3.27 -21.75
N LEU A 262 -27.86 -2.51 -21.32
CA LEU A 262 -26.50 -2.64 -21.86
C LEU A 262 -25.62 -3.65 -21.11
N GLY A 263 -26.05 -4.92 -21.08
CA GLY A 263 -25.21 -6.12 -21.09
C GLY A 263 -24.17 -6.36 -19.96
N PRO A 264 -23.58 -7.57 -19.91
CA PRO A 264 -22.55 -7.91 -18.92
C PRO A 264 -21.32 -7.00 -19.04
N PRO A 265 -20.51 -6.87 -17.97
CA PRO A 265 -19.45 -5.88 -17.86
C PRO A 265 -18.56 -5.88 -19.11
N ARG A 266 -18.49 -4.72 -19.78
CA ARG A 266 -17.56 -4.51 -20.88
C ARG A 266 -16.15 -4.61 -20.33
N ASN A 267 -15.55 -5.80 -20.48
CA ASN A 267 -14.12 -6.00 -20.37
C ASN A 267 -13.42 -4.92 -21.21
N PHE A 268 -12.78 -3.95 -20.56
CA PHE A 268 -11.82 -3.05 -21.19
C PHE A 268 -10.54 -3.84 -21.51
N GLY A 269 -10.68 -4.85 -22.37
CA GLY A 269 -9.57 -5.47 -23.07
C GLY A 269 -8.86 -4.39 -23.88
N ARG A 270 -7.54 -4.30 -23.66
CA ARG A 270 -6.58 -3.45 -24.37
C ARG A 270 -7.07 -3.06 -25.76
N LYS A 271 -7.47 -1.79 -25.94
CA LYS A 271 -7.71 -1.22 -27.27
C LYS A 271 -6.42 -1.34 -28.08
N ARG A 272 -6.39 -2.29 -29.03
CA ARG A 272 -5.50 -2.23 -30.19
C ARG A 272 -5.73 -0.86 -30.83
N ARG A 273 -4.65 -0.08 -31.02
CA ARG A 273 -4.65 1.12 -31.85
C ARG A 273 -5.25 0.76 -33.21
N ARG A 274 -6.47 1.21 -33.50
CA ARG A 274 -6.95 1.27 -34.88
C ARG A 274 -6.18 2.40 -35.56
N LYS A 275 -5.60 2.08 -36.72
CA LYS A 275 -4.91 2.99 -37.62
C LYS A 275 -5.91 4.06 -38.09
N TRP A 276 -5.46 5.31 -38.15
CA TRP A 276 -6.29 6.51 -38.30
C TRP A 276 -6.57 6.88 -39.77
N ASP A 277 -6.39 5.94 -40.71
CA ASP A 277 -6.22 6.28 -42.13
C ASP A 277 -7.52 6.32 -42.95
N ASP A 278 -8.70 6.00 -42.39
CA ASP A 278 -9.94 5.83 -43.18
C ASP A 278 -11.06 6.85 -42.86
N ALA A 279 -10.76 7.97 -42.21
CA ALA A 279 -11.76 9.03 -42.01
C ALA A 279 -11.85 9.96 -43.25
N PRO A 280 -13.05 10.26 -43.78
CA PRO A 280 -13.21 11.22 -44.87
C PRO A 280 -12.76 12.63 -44.43
N PRO A 281 -12.20 13.45 -45.34
CA PRO A 281 -11.66 14.75 -44.99
C PRO A 281 -12.75 15.69 -44.47
N PRO A 282 -12.47 16.49 -43.42
CA PRO A 282 -13.44 17.40 -42.86
C PRO A 282 -13.81 18.51 -43.86
N ARG A 283 -15.10 18.84 -43.90
CA ARG A 283 -15.67 19.99 -44.62
C ARG A 283 -14.98 21.27 -44.13
N MET A 284 -14.29 21.99 -45.02
CA MET A 284 -13.65 23.26 -44.69
C MET A 284 -14.69 24.30 -44.29
N LEU A 285 -14.58 24.83 -43.08
CA LEU A 285 -15.31 26.03 -42.64
C LEU A 285 -14.63 27.29 -43.21
N PRO A 286 -15.38 28.37 -43.47
CA PRO A 286 -14.82 29.63 -43.94
C PRO A 286 -13.88 30.26 -42.90
N ALA A 287 -12.87 30.96 -43.40
CA ALA A 287 -11.83 31.58 -42.59
C ALA A 287 -12.41 32.67 -41.65
N PRO A 288 -11.96 32.74 -40.39
CA PRO A 288 -12.36 33.80 -39.48
C PRO A 288 -11.76 35.16 -39.92
N PRO A 289 -12.42 36.28 -39.59
CA PRO A 289 -11.92 37.61 -39.91
C PRO A 289 -10.61 37.94 -39.17
N PRO A 290 -9.77 38.84 -39.73
CA PRO A 290 -8.50 39.23 -39.12
C PRO A 290 -8.71 39.91 -37.76
N ARG A 291 -7.87 39.57 -36.77
CA ARG A 291 -7.89 40.19 -35.44
C ARG A 291 -7.31 41.61 -35.48
N PRO A 292 -7.79 42.52 -34.61
CA PRO A 292 -7.17 43.82 -34.41
C PRO A 292 -5.77 43.67 -33.77
N GLU A 293 -4.81 44.44 -34.28
CA GLU A 293 -3.45 44.52 -33.77
C GLU A 293 -3.44 45.12 -32.35
N GLY A 294 -2.76 44.45 -31.39
CA GLY A 294 -2.42 45.04 -30.10
C GLY A 294 -2.95 44.37 -28.83
N VAL A 295 -3.57 43.19 -28.88
CA VAL A 295 -4.01 42.47 -27.67
C VAL A 295 -3.27 41.13 -27.54
N GLU A 296 -2.32 41.05 -26.61
CA GLU A 296 -1.66 39.79 -26.25
C GLU A 296 -2.63 38.87 -25.50
N ALA A 297 -2.92 37.70 -26.08
CA ALA A 297 -3.72 36.67 -25.43
C ALA A 297 -2.89 35.90 -24.39
N PRO A 298 -3.47 35.49 -23.24
CA PRO A 298 -2.78 34.62 -22.29
C PRO A 298 -2.51 33.26 -22.93
N ARG A 299 -1.23 32.85 -22.92
CA ARG A 299 -0.75 31.61 -23.52
C ARG A 299 -1.19 30.41 -22.66
N SER A 300 -2.11 29.61 -23.19
CA SER A 300 -2.48 28.31 -22.61
C SER A 300 -1.37 27.28 -22.86
N CYS A 301 -0.87 26.64 -21.80
CA CYS A 301 0.08 25.54 -21.91
C CYS A 301 -0.63 24.25 -22.34
N GLY A 302 -0.67 24.01 -23.66
CA GLY A 302 -0.97 22.69 -24.23
C GLY A 302 0.30 21.86 -24.27
N TYR A 303 0.48 20.93 -23.33
CA TYR A 303 1.68 20.09 -23.24
C TYR A 303 1.79 19.16 -24.47
N LYS A 304 2.74 19.49 -25.36
CA LYS A 304 3.72 18.59 -25.98
C LYS A 304 4.68 19.42 -26.84
N THR A 305 5.75 19.94 -26.22
CA THR A 305 7.10 20.17 -26.78
C THR A 305 7.92 20.98 -25.78
N GLU A 306 9.06 20.43 -25.37
CA GLU A 306 10.37 20.97 -24.90
C GLU A 306 10.57 22.41 -24.32
N LEU A 307 9.55 23.26 -24.23
CA LEU A 307 9.66 24.68 -23.82
C LEU A 307 9.20 24.99 -22.39
N CYS A 308 8.75 23.99 -21.61
CA CYS A 308 8.35 24.15 -20.20
C CYS A 308 9.48 23.81 -19.22
N ARG A 309 10.65 24.46 -19.37
CA ARG A 309 11.76 24.36 -18.42
C ARG A 309 12.24 25.76 -18.06
N GLY A 310 11.78 26.28 -16.93
CA GLY A 310 12.24 27.54 -16.35
C GLY A 310 11.33 28.04 -15.23
N ASP A 311 11.89 28.84 -14.33
CA ASP A 311 11.31 29.38 -13.08
C ASP A 311 10.07 30.28 -13.25
N ALA A 312 9.57 30.43 -14.49
CA ALA A 312 8.43 31.28 -14.83
C ALA A 312 7.15 30.48 -15.15
N CYS A 313 7.11 29.18 -14.88
CA CYS A 313 5.87 28.40 -15.05
C CYS A 313 4.95 28.61 -13.82
N PRO A 314 3.73 29.16 -13.99
CA PRO A 314 2.82 29.40 -12.86
C PRO A 314 2.12 28.13 -12.35
N PHE A 315 2.37 26.97 -12.96
CA PHE A 315 1.81 25.68 -12.52
C PHE A 315 2.80 25.01 -11.56
N ALA A 316 2.35 24.76 -10.32
CA ALA A 316 3.14 24.16 -9.26
C ALA A 316 3.50 22.70 -9.59
N HIS A 317 4.67 22.52 -10.21
CA HIS A 317 5.37 21.24 -10.27
C HIS A 317 6.29 21.20 -9.04
N GLY A 318 6.20 20.15 -8.22
CA GLY A 318 7.16 19.97 -7.13
C GLY A 318 8.59 19.89 -7.70
N GLU A 319 9.60 20.32 -6.93
CA GLU A 319 11.03 20.35 -7.35
C GLU A 319 11.53 19.02 -7.96
N GLU A 320 10.87 17.91 -7.65
CA GLU A 320 11.22 16.58 -8.15
C GLU A 320 10.78 16.34 -9.62
N GLU A 321 9.76 17.05 -10.13
CA GLU A 321 9.26 16.92 -11.50
C GLU A 321 10.05 17.76 -12.53
N LEU A 322 10.82 18.75 -12.09
CA LEU A 322 11.69 19.57 -12.95
C LEU A 322 13.08 18.93 -13.19
N ARG A 323 13.39 17.83 -12.51
CA ARG A 323 14.72 17.20 -12.56
C ARG A 323 14.93 16.44 -13.87
N ALA A 324 16.08 16.62 -14.52
CA ALA A 324 16.38 15.90 -15.75
C ALA A 324 16.57 14.39 -15.47
N PRO A 325 16.17 13.49 -16.40
CA PRO A 325 16.51 12.07 -16.27
C PRO A 325 18.04 11.92 -16.22
N GLY A 326 18.58 11.60 -15.04
CA GLY A 326 20.01 11.39 -14.80
C GLY A 326 20.70 12.41 -13.89
N GLU A 327 20.01 13.43 -13.38
CA GLU A 327 20.60 14.43 -12.50
C GLU A 327 20.59 13.95 -11.04
N VAL A 328 21.74 13.46 -10.56
CA VAL A 328 21.96 13.07 -9.16
C VAL A 328 22.53 14.26 -8.41
N LYS A 329 21.95 14.56 -7.23
CA LYS A 329 22.41 15.60 -6.32
C LYS A 329 23.87 15.30 -5.93
N GLN A 330 24.81 16.15 -6.36
CA GLN A 330 26.20 16.06 -5.90
C GLN A 330 26.25 16.51 -4.44
N GLU A 331 26.10 15.55 -3.53
CA GLU A 331 26.55 15.73 -2.15
C GLU A 331 28.06 15.46 -2.10
N HIS A 332 28.76 16.37 -1.43
CA HIS A 332 30.21 16.46 -1.39
C HIS A 332 30.78 15.28 -0.59
N VAL A 333 31.14 14.19 -1.27
CA VAL A 333 31.84 13.04 -0.66
C VAL A 333 33.35 13.25 -0.84
N GLU A 334 34.06 13.40 0.28
CA GLU A 334 35.53 13.44 0.32
C GLU A 334 36.15 12.16 -0.27
N ALA A 335 37.24 12.35 -1.01
CA ALA A 335 37.89 11.36 -1.85
C ALA A 335 38.46 10.17 -1.07
N PHE A 336 37.89 8.98 -1.28
CA PHE A 336 38.54 7.70 -0.94
C PHE A 336 39.24 7.13 -2.20
N LYS A 337 40.53 6.81 -2.07
CA LYS A 337 41.35 6.28 -3.19
C LYS A 337 40.92 4.84 -3.54
N PRO A 338 40.67 4.51 -4.82
CA PRO A 338 40.38 3.14 -5.23
C PRO A 338 41.67 2.34 -5.41
N ALA A 339 41.69 1.12 -4.86
CA ALA A 339 42.64 0.08 -5.24
C ALA A 339 42.28 -0.46 -6.62
N GLN A 340 43.31 -0.71 -7.44
CA GLN A 340 43.17 -1.20 -8.81
C GLN A 340 42.54 -2.60 -8.84
N ILE A 341 41.36 -2.72 -9.44
CA ILE A 341 40.80 -3.98 -9.90
C ILE A 341 40.78 -3.92 -11.43
N SER A 342 41.39 -4.92 -12.04
CA SER A 342 41.60 -5.05 -13.48
C SER A 342 40.30 -5.10 -14.27
N ASN A 343 40.22 -4.29 -15.33
CA ASN A 343 39.13 -4.24 -16.30
C ASN A 343 39.02 -5.55 -17.10
N GLY A 344 38.06 -6.40 -16.72
CA GLY A 344 37.43 -7.36 -17.63
C GLY A 344 36.03 -6.86 -17.94
N HIS A 345 35.72 -6.59 -19.22
CA HIS A 345 34.37 -6.27 -19.67
C HIS A 345 33.46 -7.50 -19.49
N ALA A 346 32.79 -7.60 -18.35
CA ALA A 346 31.67 -8.53 -18.15
C ALA A 346 30.41 -7.92 -18.77
N ALA A 347 29.65 -8.76 -19.48
CA ALA A 347 28.33 -8.43 -19.98
C ALA A 347 27.45 -7.88 -18.84
N ALA A 348 26.52 -6.98 -19.14
CA ALA A 348 25.54 -6.51 -18.18
C ALA A 348 24.76 -7.71 -17.64
N ASP A 349 25.15 -8.19 -16.45
CA ASP A 349 24.52 -9.33 -15.80
C ASP A 349 23.03 -9.02 -15.61
N PRO A 350 22.12 -9.93 -16.01
CA PRO A 350 20.72 -9.79 -15.68
C PRO A 350 20.64 -9.66 -14.15
N GLY A 351 20.10 -8.54 -13.66
CA GLY A 351 19.92 -8.34 -12.23
C GLY A 351 19.22 -9.55 -11.59
N PRO A 352 19.50 -9.86 -10.32
CA PRO A 352 19.12 -11.11 -9.68
C PRO A 352 17.64 -11.39 -9.93
N GLY A 353 17.33 -12.59 -10.42
CA GLY A 353 15.95 -13.02 -10.65
C GLY A 353 15.18 -13.11 -9.32
N ASP A 354 13.97 -13.67 -9.37
CA ASP A 354 13.31 -14.14 -8.15
C ASP A 354 14.12 -15.36 -7.63
N GLU A 355 15.20 -15.09 -6.92
CA GLU A 355 16.21 -16.04 -6.47
C GLU A 355 16.18 -16.17 -4.94
N CYS A 356 16.39 -17.38 -4.44
CA CYS A 356 16.66 -17.62 -3.03
C CYS A 356 17.98 -18.37 -2.85
N PHE A 357 18.72 -18.01 -1.81
CA PHE A 357 19.99 -18.62 -1.44
C PHE A 357 20.19 -18.55 0.08
N TRP A 358 21.10 -19.37 0.61
CA TRP A 358 21.39 -19.38 2.04
C TRP A 358 22.63 -18.55 2.37
N ILE A 359 22.55 -17.79 3.46
CA ILE A 359 23.69 -17.14 4.10
C ILE A 359 24.00 -17.83 5.43
N GLU A 360 25.27 -17.81 5.81
CA GLU A 360 25.77 -18.30 7.10
C GLU A 360 26.49 -17.15 7.80
N LEU A 361 26.13 -16.90 9.05
CA LEU A 361 26.76 -15.89 9.89
C LEU A 361 28.06 -16.44 10.49
N GLU A 362 29.10 -15.60 10.58
CA GLU A 362 30.35 -16.02 11.22
C GLU A 362 30.20 -16.06 12.75
N PRO A 363 30.69 -17.12 13.43
CA PRO A 363 30.57 -17.27 14.89
C PRO A 363 31.36 -16.25 15.73
N SER A 364 32.24 -15.46 15.12
CA SER A 364 33.27 -14.70 15.83
C SER A 364 32.87 -13.28 16.25
N GLU A 365 31.64 -12.85 16.00
CA GLU A 365 31.13 -11.53 16.38
C GLU A 365 29.96 -11.65 17.34
N ALA A 366 29.79 -10.63 18.20
CA ALA A 366 28.64 -10.55 19.09
C ALA A 366 27.35 -10.53 18.25
N LEU A 367 26.61 -11.64 18.27
CA LEU A 367 25.33 -11.75 17.58
C LEU A 367 24.39 -10.67 18.11
N PRO A 368 23.66 -9.95 17.21
CA PRO A 368 22.56 -9.09 17.62
C PRO A 368 21.60 -9.85 18.54
N LYS A 369 21.03 -9.15 19.53
CA LYS A 369 20.13 -9.77 20.53
C LYS A 369 18.94 -10.47 19.88
N GLU A 370 18.52 -9.98 18.72
CA GLU A 370 17.43 -10.50 17.93
C GLU A 370 17.74 -11.86 17.28
N LEU A 371 19.03 -12.18 17.12
CA LEU A 371 19.53 -13.45 16.59
C LEU A 371 20.01 -14.41 17.69
N GLU A 372 19.94 -14.02 18.97
CA GLU A 372 20.33 -14.86 20.08
C GLU A 372 19.39 -16.08 20.18
N GLY A 373 19.97 -17.29 20.08
CA GLY A 373 19.21 -18.55 20.10
C GLY A 373 18.56 -18.95 18.78
N LEU A 374 18.78 -18.18 17.70
CA LEU A 374 18.36 -18.54 16.35
C LEU A 374 19.49 -19.26 15.59
N PRO A 375 19.19 -20.05 14.53
CA PRO A 375 20.21 -20.69 13.71
C PRO A 375 21.13 -19.65 13.04
N MET A 376 22.40 -20.01 12.83
CA MET A 376 23.39 -19.14 12.16
C MET A 376 23.18 -19.06 10.64
N GLU A 377 22.38 -19.94 10.09
CA GLU A 377 21.96 -19.94 8.70
C GLU A 377 20.62 -19.20 8.51
N ALA A 378 20.49 -18.47 7.42
CA ALA A 378 19.21 -17.87 7.02
C ALA A 378 18.99 -17.96 5.52
N LEU A 379 17.72 -18.13 5.16
CA LEU A 379 17.28 -18.03 3.78
C LEU A 379 17.17 -16.55 3.39
N VAL A 380 17.78 -16.21 2.27
CA VAL A 380 17.64 -14.91 1.62
C VAL A 380 16.79 -15.10 0.37
N CYS A 381 15.82 -14.22 0.15
CA CYS A 381 15.12 -14.14 -1.13
C CYS A 381 15.16 -12.71 -1.68
N SER A 382 15.39 -12.59 -2.98
CA SER A 382 15.24 -11.36 -3.74
C SER A 382 13.97 -11.44 -4.59
N THR A 383 13.24 -10.33 -4.69
CA THR A 383 12.10 -10.24 -5.61
C THR A 383 12.28 -9.02 -6.48
N ASN A 384 12.72 -9.23 -7.72
CA ASN A 384 12.95 -8.12 -8.65
C ASN A 384 11.68 -7.72 -9.41
N ASN A 385 10.63 -8.54 -9.30
CA ASN A 385 9.39 -8.35 -10.03
C ASN A 385 8.19 -8.16 -9.10
N TYR A 386 7.51 -7.01 -9.23
CA TYR A 386 6.17 -6.72 -8.64
C TYR A 386 5.05 -7.64 -9.17
N LYS A 387 5.38 -8.76 -9.80
CA LYS A 387 4.38 -9.68 -10.32
C LYS A 387 3.60 -10.28 -9.15
N ARG A 388 2.35 -10.67 -9.44
CA ARG A 388 1.27 -11.04 -8.50
C ARG A 388 1.63 -12.13 -7.47
N SER A 389 2.77 -12.80 -7.57
CA SER A 389 3.19 -13.89 -6.67
C SER A 389 3.32 -13.45 -5.22
N THR A 390 3.75 -12.22 -4.96
CA THR A 390 3.92 -11.72 -3.57
C THR A 390 2.61 -11.32 -2.89
N CYS A 391 1.52 -11.13 -3.65
CA CYS A 391 0.22 -10.70 -3.09
C CYS A 391 -0.48 -11.80 -2.29
N SER A 392 -0.12 -13.05 -2.49
CA SER A 392 -0.74 -14.21 -1.82
C SER A 392 0.08 -14.73 -0.63
N VAL A 393 1.29 -14.21 -0.40
CA VAL A 393 2.20 -14.70 0.66
C VAL A 393 1.57 -14.58 2.04
N ASP A 394 0.76 -13.55 2.27
CA ASP A 394 0.05 -13.37 3.54
C ASP A 394 -0.96 -14.48 3.80
N ASN A 395 -1.70 -14.89 2.77
CA ASN A 395 -2.66 -15.98 2.89
C ASN A 395 -1.95 -17.32 3.12
N ILE A 396 -0.80 -17.54 2.46
CA ILE A 396 0.00 -18.75 2.65
C ILE A 396 0.56 -18.79 4.06
N LEU A 397 1.19 -17.71 4.52
CA LEU A 397 1.71 -17.60 5.89
C LEU A 397 0.62 -17.82 6.92
N SER A 398 -0.56 -17.20 6.75
CA SER A 398 -1.70 -17.42 7.65
C SER A 398 -2.21 -18.86 7.60
N GLY A 399 -2.20 -19.52 6.44
CA GLY A 399 -2.58 -20.94 6.32
C GLY A 399 -1.58 -21.89 7.01
N ILE A 400 -0.28 -21.61 6.89
CA ILE A 400 0.80 -22.43 7.43
C ILE A 400 1.01 -22.21 8.94
N LEU A 401 0.96 -20.95 9.39
CA LEU A 401 1.25 -20.53 10.77
C LEU A 401 0.00 -20.35 11.64
N GLY A 402 -1.19 -20.21 11.04
CA GLY A 402 -2.39 -19.87 11.79
C GLY A 402 -2.25 -18.56 12.55
N ASP A 403 -2.49 -18.60 13.86
CA ASP A 403 -2.34 -17.44 14.76
C ASP A 403 -0.89 -17.04 15.03
N GLU A 404 0.09 -17.95 14.83
CA GLU A 404 1.53 -17.66 15.02
C GLU A 404 2.02 -16.57 14.04
N VAL A 405 1.28 -16.30 12.96
CA VAL A 405 1.60 -15.22 12.01
C VAL A 405 1.68 -13.84 12.69
N LYS A 406 0.94 -13.64 13.80
CA LYS A 406 0.94 -12.39 14.58
C LYS A 406 2.22 -12.22 15.40
N GLU A 407 2.95 -13.30 15.63
CA GLU A 407 4.22 -13.30 16.36
C GLU A 407 5.43 -12.97 15.47
N LEU A 408 5.23 -12.92 14.15
CA LEU A 408 6.28 -12.53 13.21
C LEU A 408 6.73 -11.10 13.45
N ARG A 409 8.05 -10.91 13.62
CA ARG A 409 8.68 -9.60 13.76
C ARG A 409 9.48 -9.28 12.50
N PHE A 410 9.49 -8.01 12.11
CA PHE A 410 10.22 -7.54 10.93
C PHE A 410 11.12 -6.38 11.34
N ILE A 411 12.39 -6.44 10.95
CA ILE A 411 13.36 -5.37 11.16
C ILE A 411 13.82 -4.90 9.79
N ASP A 412 13.47 -3.67 9.45
CA ASP A 412 13.95 -3.02 8.24
C ASP A 412 15.33 -2.42 8.48
N ASP A 413 16.33 -2.82 7.70
CA ASP A 413 17.70 -2.36 7.85
C ASP A 413 18.29 -1.94 6.50
N SER A 414 17.79 -0.80 6.00
CA SER A 414 18.26 -0.24 4.73
C SER A 414 19.71 0.25 4.78
N GLU A 415 20.26 0.48 5.97
CA GLU A 415 21.59 1.06 6.19
C GLU A 415 22.58 0.08 6.84
N TRP A 416 22.16 -1.17 7.07
CA TRP A 416 22.96 -2.24 7.69
C TRP A 416 23.47 -1.88 9.10
N LYS A 417 22.69 -1.06 9.83
CA LYS A 417 23.05 -0.56 11.16
C LYS A 417 22.53 -1.44 12.29
N ASN A 418 21.35 -2.03 12.10
CA ASN A 418 20.69 -2.86 13.11
C ASN A 418 21.25 -4.28 13.11
N LEU A 419 21.60 -4.80 11.93
CA LEU A 419 22.02 -6.18 11.69
C LEU A 419 23.30 -6.20 10.82
N PRO A 420 24.43 -5.62 11.30
CA PRO A 420 25.66 -5.49 10.52
C PRO A 420 26.26 -6.85 10.14
N THR A 421 26.13 -7.86 10.99
CA THR A 421 26.57 -9.24 10.73
C THR A 421 25.84 -9.86 9.54
N VAL A 422 24.53 -9.58 9.41
CA VAL A 422 23.71 -10.02 8.27
C VAL A 422 24.15 -9.31 7.00
N GLY A 423 24.39 -7.99 7.05
CA GLY A 423 24.94 -7.22 5.94
C GLY A 423 26.30 -7.75 5.47
N ALA A 424 27.20 -8.08 6.41
CA ALA A 424 28.51 -8.65 6.12
C ALA A 424 28.39 -10.03 5.42
N ALA A 425 27.48 -10.89 5.88
CA ALA A 425 27.21 -12.19 5.24
C ALA A 425 26.62 -12.04 3.84
N LEU A 426 25.68 -11.10 3.66
CA LEU A 426 25.10 -10.76 2.36
C LEU A 426 26.16 -10.26 1.37
N LYS A 427 27.10 -9.43 1.82
CA LYS A 427 28.19 -8.89 0.98
C LYS A 427 29.15 -9.96 0.44
N LYS A 428 29.26 -11.11 1.12
CA LYS A 428 30.05 -12.26 0.63
C LYS A 428 29.37 -12.99 -0.54
N ARG A 429 28.03 -12.95 -0.60
CA ARG A 429 27.23 -13.66 -1.61
C ARG A 429 26.78 -12.76 -2.76
N MET A 430 26.52 -11.49 -2.50
CA MET A 430 25.98 -10.55 -3.47
C MET A 430 27.06 -9.57 -3.95
N ALA A 431 27.14 -9.35 -5.26
CA ALA A 431 28.08 -8.39 -5.86
C ALA A 431 27.74 -6.93 -5.52
N LYS A 432 26.49 -6.66 -5.15
CA LYS A 432 25.98 -5.33 -4.84
C LYS A 432 25.39 -5.29 -3.43
N GLU A 433 25.69 -4.22 -2.71
CA GLU A 433 25.04 -3.95 -1.43
C GLU A 433 23.57 -3.59 -1.68
N GLU A 434 22.68 -4.41 -1.14
CA GLU A 434 21.24 -4.19 -1.21
C GLU A 434 20.65 -3.94 0.18
N CYS A 435 19.67 -3.03 0.25
CA CYS A 435 18.86 -2.85 1.45
C CYS A 435 18.07 -4.14 1.74
N PHE A 436 17.87 -4.46 3.01
CA PHE A 436 17.15 -5.67 3.38
C PHE A 436 16.18 -5.47 4.54
N THR A 437 15.24 -6.39 4.67
CA THR A 437 14.37 -6.56 5.83
C THR A 437 14.55 -7.97 6.36
N ALA A 438 14.84 -8.13 7.65
CA ALA A 438 14.90 -9.43 8.31
C ALA A 438 13.54 -9.75 8.94
N ALA A 439 13.06 -10.98 8.73
CA ALA A 439 11.84 -11.51 9.29
C ALA A 439 12.17 -12.59 10.31
N PHE A 440 11.55 -12.54 11.49
CA PHE A 440 11.82 -13.42 12.62
C PHE A 440 10.53 -14.13 13.05
N CYS A 441 10.63 -15.43 13.28
CA CYS A 441 9.57 -16.27 13.84
C CYS A 441 10.09 -16.94 15.12
N PRO A 442 9.96 -16.28 16.29
CA PRO A 442 10.52 -16.77 17.55
C PRO A 442 9.97 -18.15 17.96
N THR A 443 8.69 -18.39 17.73
CA THR A 443 7.95 -19.63 18.06
C THR A 443 8.56 -20.86 17.40
N ARG A 444 9.12 -20.67 16.20
CA ARG A 444 9.73 -21.73 15.39
C ARG A 444 11.25 -21.68 15.37
N SER A 445 11.84 -20.73 16.09
CA SER A 445 13.27 -20.42 16.07
C SER A 445 13.80 -20.27 14.64
N LEU A 446 13.05 -19.55 13.78
CA LEU A 446 13.42 -19.30 12.38
C LEU A 446 13.60 -17.80 12.12
N TRP A 447 14.47 -17.49 11.15
CA TRP A 447 14.55 -16.17 10.56
C TRP A 447 14.95 -16.25 9.09
N ALA A 448 14.64 -15.20 8.34
CA ALA A 448 14.91 -15.10 6.92
C ALA A 448 15.07 -13.64 6.50
N VAL A 449 15.66 -13.40 5.34
CA VAL A 449 15.99 -12.05 4.86
C VAL A 449 15.38 -11.79 3.48
N GLY A 450 14.71 -10.66 3.34
CA GLY A 450 14.27 -10.14 2.05
C GLY A 450 15.15 -9.00 1.59
N VAL A 451 15.72 -9.09 0.39
CA VAL A 451 16.55 -8.03 -0.20
C VAL A 451 15.78 -7.23 -1.24
N GLY A 452 16.02 -5.92 -1.28
CA GLY A 452 15.43 -5.04 -2.30
C GLY A 452 15.60 -3.54 -2.02
N MET A 453 15.74 -2.76 -3.09
CA MET A 453 16.01 -1.30 -3.01
C MET A 453 14.85 -0.48 -2.44
N LYS A 454 13.60 -0.93 -2.59
CA LYS A 454 12.41 -0.21 -2.11
C LYS A 454 11.82 -0.88 -0.87
N GLY A 455 11.34 -0.09 0.10
CA GLY A 455 10.76 -0.57 1.37
C GLY A 455 9.73 -1.67 1.20
N GLN A 456 8.77 -1.44 0.31
CA GLN A 456 7.73 -2.43 0.06
C GLN A 456 8.27 -3.72 -0.59
N THR A 457 9.31 -3.62 -1.42
CA THR A 457 9.93 -4.78 -2.08
C THR A 457 10.67 -5.65 -1.07
N ARG A 458 11.57 -5.05 -0.26
CA ARG A 458 12.31 -5.78 0.79
C ARG A 458 11.39 -6.40 1.84
N TRP A 459 10.35 -5.69 2.26
CA TRP A 459 9.36 -6.23 3.20
C TRP A 459 8.61 -7.45 2.62
N ARG A 460 8.16 -7.38 1.36
CA ARG A 460 7.51 -8.52 0.70
C ARG A 460 8.45 -9.69 0.48
N ALA A 461 9.68 -9.41 0.07
CA ALA A 461 10.72 -10.42 -0.10
C ALA A 461 11.01 -11.13 1.24
N ALA A 462 10.99 -10.41 2.36
CA ALA A 462 11.24 -10.98 3.69
C ALA A 462 10.11 -11.90 4.13
N ARG A 463 8.85 -11.53 3.84
CA ARG A 463 7.68 -12.38 4.07
C ARG A 463 7.72 -13.64 3.22
N LEU A 464 8.14 -13.52 1.96
CA LEU A 464 8.31 -14.67 1.09
C LEU A 464 9.44 -15.58 1.59
N ALA A 465 10.57 -15.00 2.00
CA ALA A 465 11.71 -15.75 2.54
C ALA A 465 11.32 -16.53 3.81
N ILE A 466 10.64 -15.91 4.77
CA ILE A 466 10.19 -16.62 5.98
C ILE A 466 9.11 -17.65 5.67
N CYS A 467 8.21 -17.39 4.71
CA CYS A 467 7.24 -18.37 4.24
C CYS A 467 7.91 -19.63 3.68
N VAL A 468 8.93 -19.45 2.85
CA VAL A 468 9.71 -20.55 2.27
C VAL A 468 10.48 -21.30 3.36
N ALA A 469 11.10 -20.59 4.31
CA ALA A 469 11.82 -21.19 5.43
C ALA A 469 10.90 -22.03 6.34
N VAL A 470 9.70 -21.54 6.66
CA VAL A 470 8.71 -22.29 7.46
C VAL A 470 8.22 -23.52 6.71
N ALA A 471 7.96 -23.41 5.40
CA ALA A 471 7.54 -24.56 4.60
C ALA A 471 8.62 -25.65 4.55
N LEU A 472 9.89 -25.27 4.40
CA LEU A 472 11.02 -26.21 4.47
C LEU A 472 11.16 -26.86 5.85
N GLN A 473 11.01 -26.08 6.93
CA GLN A 473 11.05 -26.62 8.29
C GLN A 473 9.88 -27.60 8.54
N GLN A 474 8.70 -27.33 8.00
CA GLN A 474 7.58 -28.26 8.08
C GLN A 474 7.83 -29.53 7.29
N GLU A 475 8.43 -29.47 6.10
CA GLU A 475 8.84 -30.66 5.34
C GLU A 475 9.90 -31.49 6.08
N GLU A 476 10.75 -30.85 6.90
CA GLU A 476 11.77 -31.53 7.70
C GLU A 476 11.20 -32.18 8.97
N ILE A 477 10.22 -31.52 9.62
CA ILE A 477 9.63 -31.98 10.89
C ILE A 477 8.44 -32.91 10.68
N LEU A 478 7.58 -32.60 9.71
CA LEU A 478 6.31 -33.28 9.45
C LEU A 478 6.46 -34.23 8.26
N GLU A 479 5.76 -35.37 8.32
CA GLU A 479 5.70 -36.31 7.19
C GLU A 479 4.90 -35.75 5.99
N GLU A 480 4.07 -34.72 6.22
CA GLU A 480 3.26 -34.08 5.17
C GLU A 480 3.62 -32.59 5.02
N PRO A 481 4.21 -32.17 3.88
CA PRO A 481 4.51 -30.76 3.61
C PRO A 481 3.22 -29.94 3.42
N PRO A 482 3.24 -28.62 3.69
CA PRO A 482 2.08 -27.77 3.49
C PRO A 482 1.64 -27.81 2.02
N ASP A 483 0.32 -27.85 1.80
CA ASP A 483 -0.22 -27.83 0.44
C ASP A 483 -0.03 -26.44 -0.19
N LEU A 484 0.86 -26.39 -1.17
CA LEU A 484 1.20 -25.19 -1.95
C LEU A 484 0.78 -25.33 -3.42
N SER A 485 -0.13 -26.26 -3.75
CA SER A 485 -0.55 -26.51 -5.14
C SER A 485 -1.14 -25.27 -5.83
N ASP A 486 -1.84 -24.44 -5.06
CA ASP A 486 -2.46 -23.19 -5.52
C ASP A 486 -1.43 -22.07 -5.75
N TYR A 487 -0.18 -22.29 -5.31
CA TYR A 487 0.90 -21.30 -5.32
C TYR A 487 2.17 -21.86 -5.98
N PRO A 488 2.13 -22.22 -7.28
CA PRO A 488 3.22 -22.94 -7.95
C PRO A 488 4.57 -22.20 -7.92
N ASN A 489 4.56 -20.86 -7.91
CA ASN A 489 5.78 -20.07 -7.80
C ASN A 489 6.45 -20.23 -6.42
N VAL A 490 5.65 -20.23 -5.34
CA VAL A 490 6.18 -20.42 -3.97
C VAL A 490 6.67 -21.86 -3.81
N LEU A 491 5.91 -22.84 -4.31
CA LEU A 491 6.34 -24.23 -4.33
C LEU A 491 7.67 -24.43 -5.07
N GLN A 492 7.87 -23.75 -6.20
CA GLN A 492 9.14 -23.78 -6.93
C GLN A 492 10.28 -23.20 -6.09
N MET A 493 10.05 -22.08 -5.40
CA MET A 493 11.05 -21.46 -4.52
C MET A 493 11.39 -22.32 -3.31
N VAL A 494 10.41 -23.04 -2.73
CA VAL A 494 10.65 -24.03 -1.67
C VAL A 494 11.59 -25.13 -2.16
N LYS A 495 11.32 -25.71 -3.33
CA LYS A 495 12.19 -26.74 -3.92
C LYS A 495 13.61 -26.21 -4.18
N GLN A 496 13.73 -25.04 -4.80
CA GLN A 496 15.02 -24.40 -5.07
C GLN A 496 15.80 -24.14 -3.78
N ALA A 497 15.17 -23.54 -2.77
CA ALA A 497 15.79 -23.25 -1.49
C ALA A 497 16.22 -24.53 -0.75
N GLY A 498 15.43 -25.61 -0.85
CA GLY A 498 15.78 -26.91 -0.28
C GLY A 498 16.98 -27.57 -0.97
N GLU A 499 17.07 -27.47 -2.30
CA GLU A 499 18.24 -27.93 -3.05
C GLU A 499 19.50 -27.13 -2.70
N GLU A 500 19.41 -25.81 -2.62
CA GLU A 500 20.51 -24.95 -2.19
C GLU A 500 20.95 -25.25 -0.76
N LYS A 501 20.01 -25.53 0.16
CA LYS A 501 20.34 -25.96 1.53
C LYS A 501 21.14 -27.26 1.51
N LYS A 502 20.72 -28.24 0.71
CA LYS A 502 21.44 -29.51 0.55
C LYS A 502 22.85 -29.31 -0.02
N LYS A 503 23.04 -28.36 -0.94
CA LYS A 503 24.38 -28.02 -1.47
C LYS A 503 25.28 -27.36 -0.43
N MET A 504 24.70 -26.59 0.50
CA MET A 504 25.46 -25.95 1.56
C MET A 504 25.93 -26.93 2.64
N LEU A 505 25.16 -27.99 2.90
CA LEU A 505 25.47 -29.01 3.91
C LEU A 505 26.44 -30.11 3.43
N ASN A 506 26.62 -30.26 2.12
CA ASN A 506 27.53 -31.23 1.50
C ASN A 506 28.83 -30.56 1.10
#